data_AF-A0A9D6HML7-F1
#
_entry.id   AF-A0A9D6HML7-F1
#
_cell.length_a   1.000
_cell.length_b   1.000
_cell.length_c   1.000
_cell.angle_alpha   90.00
_cell.angle_beta   90.00
_cell.angle_gamma   90.00
#
_symmetry.space_group_name_H-M   'P 1'
#
loop_
_entity.id
_entity.type
_entity.pdbx_description
1 polymer ?
#
loop_
_entity_poly.entity_id
_entity_poly.type
_entity_poly.pdbx_seq_one_letter_code
_entity_poly.pdbx_strand_id
1 'polypeptide(L)'
;MLASAGAGALAGGLLFGAGMTLAGGCGAGSIWRAGEGQVKLWAAVVCFALGASLTRLALAQAGLLGKLGIAVFLPAAVGWGAAIVLIVVVMAAWWAFATWNEAARRFSAL
;
A
#
# COMPACT_ATOMS: atom_id res chain seq x y z
N MET A 1 13.21 13.60 -1.85
CA MET A 1 13.03 12.27 -1.24
C MET A 1 11.60 12.17 -0.74
N LEU A 2 10.84 11.14 -1.15
CA LEU A 2 9.45 10.98 -0.71
C LEU A 2 9.44 10.62 0.78
N ALA A 3 8.74 11.41 1.59
CA ALA A 3 8.52 11.12 3.00
C ALA A 3 7.67 9.85 3.15
N SER A 4 8.31 8.69 3.17
CA SER A 4 7.66 7.38 3.14
C SER A 4 7.43 6.78 4.52
N ALA A 5 8.09 7.28 5.58
CA ALA A 5 7.96 6.75 6.93
C ALA A 5 7.14 7.73 7.78
N GLY A 6 5.87 7.42 8.03
CA GLY A 6 4.99 8.26 8.84
C GLY A 6 3.51 7.86 8.75
N ALA A 7 2.66 8.63 9.44
CA ALA A 7 1.22 8.40 9.47
C ALA A 7 0.57 8.42 8.09
N GLY A 8 1.09 9.24 7.16
CA GLY A 8 0.61 9.30 5.78
C GLY A 8 0.79 8.00 5.01
N ALA A 9 1.91 7.30 5.21
CA ALA A 9 2.18 6.02 4.55
C ALA A 9 1.32 4.88 5.14
N LEU A 10 1.11 4.88 6.45
CA LEU A 10 0.22 3.92 7.11
C LEU A 10 -1.24 4.12 6.67
N ALA A 11 -1.75 5.34 6.77
CA ALA A 11 -3.12 5.66 6.37
C ALA A 11 -3.35 5.44 4.87
N GLY A 12 -2.42 5.91 4.03
CA GLY A 12 -2.49 5.72 2.58
C GLY A 12 -2.38 4.25 2.17
N GLY A 13 -1.51 3.48 2.82
CA GLY A 13 -1.36 2.03 2.58
C GLY A 13 -2.60 1.23 2.94
N LEU A 14 -3.25 1.55 4.06
CA LEU A 14 -4.52 0.93 4.47
C LEU A 14 -5.65 1.26 3.49
N LEU A 15 -5.78 2.54 3.11
CA LEU A 15 -6.79 2.99 2.15
C LEU A 15 -6.58 2.36 0.76
N PHE A 16 -5.33 2.27 0.32
CA PHE A 16 -4.96 1.60 -0.92
C PHE A 16 -5.27 0.09 -0.86
N GLY A 17 -4.95 -0.57 0.25
CA GLY A 17 -5.29 -1.98 0.49
C GLY A 17 -6.78 -2.25 0.40
N ALA A 18 -7.60 -1.46 1.08
CA ALA A 18 -9.06 -1.56 0.99
C ALA A 18 -9.58 -1.26 -0.43
N GLY A 19 -8.98 -0.28 -1.13
CA GLY A 19 -9.32 0.00 -2.52
C GLY A 19 -9.01 -1.15 -3.47
N MET A 20 -7.87 -1.83 -3.29
CA MET A 20 -7.49 -2.98 -4.12
C MET A 20 -8.46 -4.16 -3.96
N THR A 21 -8.93 -4.44 -2.75
CA THR A 21 -9.90 -5.52 -2.52
C THR A 21 -11.25 -5.21 -3.16
N LEU A 22 -11.70 -3.96 -3.09
CA LEU A 22 -12.94 -3.51 -3.74
C LEU A 22 -12.85 -3.49 -5.27
N ALA A 23 -11.72 -3.05 -5.82
CA ALA A 23 -11.49 -3.01 -7.26
C ALA A 23 -11.29 -4.39 -7.89
N GLY A 24 -10.86 -5.37 -7.09
CA GLY A 24 -10.56 -6.74 -7.54
C GLY A 24 -9.24 -6.84 -8.31
N GLY A 25 -8.28 -5.96 -8.01
CA GLY A 25 -6.97 -5.93 -8.66
C GLY A 25 -5.97 -5.04 -7.94
N CYS A 26 -4.70 -5.46 -7.93
CA CYS A 26 -3.59 -4.61 -7.50
C CYS A 26 -3.21 -3.63 -8.62
N GLY A 27 -2.52 -2.52 -8.31
CA GLY A 27 -2.21 -1.48 -9.31
C GLY A 27 -1.59 -2.02 -10.62
N ALA A 28 -0.57 -2.89 -10.52
CA ALA A 28 0.07 -3.49 -11.69
C ALA A 28 -0.85 -4.50 -12.42
N GLY A 29 -1.55 -5.36 -11.68
CA GLY A 29 -2.50 -6.32 -12.26
C GLY A 29 -3.69 -5.64 -12.93
N SER A 30 -4.14 -4.51 -12.37
CA SER A 30 -5.23 -3.71 -12.92
C SER A 30 -4.87 -3.14 -14.30
N ILE A 31 -3.63 -2.67 -14.47
CA ILE A 31 -3.14 -2.18 -15.77
C ILE A 31 -3.02 -3.33 -16.79
N TRP A 32 -2.45 -4.46 -16.38
CA TRP A 32 -2.28 -5.61 -17.27
C TRP A 32 -3.62 -6.15 -17.79
N ARG A 33 -4.57 -6.38 -16.89
CA ARG A 33 -5.90 -6.89 -17.24
C ARG A 33 -6.78 -5.85 -17.93
N ALA A 34 -6.53 -4.56 -17.71
CA ALA A 34 -7.09 -3.53 -18.57
C ALA A 34 -6.56 -3.68 -20.00
N GLY A 35 -5.26 -3.93 -20.19
CA GLY A 35 -4.67 -4.26 -21.49
C GLY A 35 -5.29 -5.48 -22.19
N GLU A 36 -5.73 -6.48 -21.42
CA GLU A 36 -6.47 -7.66 -21.92
C GLU A 36 -7.93 -7.35 -22.33
N GLY A 37 -8.41 -6.10 -22.14
CA GLY A 37 -9.75 -5.65 -22.53
C GLY A 37 -10.80 -5.64 -21.42
N GLN A 38 -10.42 -5.82 -20.15
CA GLN A 38 -11.39 -5.77 -19.05
C GLN A 38 -11.85 -4.34 -18.73
N VAL A 39 -13.01 -3.94 -19.28
CA VAL A 39 -13.57 -2.57 -19.16
C VAL A 39 -13.72 -2.10 -17.70
N LYS A 40 -14.08 -3.00 -16.77
CA LYS A 40 -14.16 -2.68 -15.33
C LYS A 40 -12.84 -2.12 -14.80
N LEU A 41 -11.71 -2.66 -15.25
CA LEU A 41 -10.39 -2.27 -14.79
C LEU A 41 -9.89 -1.00 -15.48
N TRP A 42 -10.41 -0.66 -16.66
CA TRP A 42 -10.13 0.63 -17.29
C TRP A 42 -10.64 1.76 -16.40
N ALA A 43 -11.89 1.67 -15.94
CA ALA A 43 -12.47 2.63 -15.01
C ALA A 43 -11.66 2.68 -13.70
N ALA A 44 -11.27 1.53 -13.14
CA ALA A 44 -10.46 1.48 -11.93
C ALA A 44 -9.10 2.20 -12.10
N VAL A 45 -8.41 2.00 -13.22
CA VAL A 45 -7.12 2.65 -13.51
C VAL A 45 -7.29 4.17 -13.68
N VAL A 46 -8.32 4.62 -14.38
CA VAL A 46 -8.60 6.05 -14.57
C VAL A 46 -8.93 6.73 -13.24
N CYS A 47 -9.83 6.14 -12.45
CA CYS A 47 -10.17 6.65 -11.12
C CYS A 47 -8.98 6.66 -10.18
N PHE A 48 -8.11 5.64 -10.23
CA PHE A 48 -6.88 5.59 -9.45
C PHE A 48 -5.93 6.72 -9.84
N ALA A 49 -5.70 6.96 -11.14
CA ALA A 49 -4.83 8.02 -11.64
C ALA A 49 -5.35 9.42 -11.26
N LEU A 50 -6.65 9.66 -11.44
CA LEU A 50 -7.29 10.91 -11.07
C LEU A 50 -7.30 11.12 -9.55
N GLY A 51 -7.69 10.11 -8.79
CA GLY A 51 -7.71 10.14 -7.33
C GLY A 51 -6.33 10.45 -6.76
N ALA A 52 -5.29 9.72 -7.19
CA ALA A 52 -3.93 9.96 -6.75
C ALA A 52 -3.45 11.38 -7.09
N SER A 53 -3.78 11.90 -8.28
CA SER A 53 -3.39 13.24 -8.72
C SER A 53 -4.10 14.33 -7.91
N LEU A 54 -5.41 14.19 -7.71
CA LEU A 54 -6.23 15.13 -6.94
C LEU A 54 -5.83 15.13 -5.47
N THR A 55 -5.64 13.96 -4.86
CA THR A 55 -5.20 13.87 -3.46
C THR A 55 -3.83 14.52 -3.28
N ARG A 56 -2.90 14.32 -4.23
CA ARG A 56 -1.59 14.97 -4.20
C ARG A 56 -1.70 16.50 -4.30
N LEU A 57 -2.56 16.99 -5.19
CA LEU A 57 -2.80 18.44 -5.33
C LEU A 57 -3.43 19.03 -4.07
N ALA A 58 -4.48 18.38 -3.54
CA ALA A 58 -5.15 18.81 -2.31
C ALA A 58 -4.19 18.86 -1.12
N LEU A 59 -3.35 17.84 -0.96
CA LEU A 59 -2.36 17.78 0.10
C LEU A 59 -1.24 18.81 -0.06
N ALA A 60 -0.90 19.17 -1.31
CA ALA A 60 0.05 20.23 -1.61
C ALA A 60 -0.52 21.61 -1.27
N GLN A 61 -1.77 21.88 -1.65
CA GLN A 61 -2.49 23.12 -1.31
C GLN A 61 -2.66 23.27 0.21
N ALA A 62 -2.90 22.17 0.92
CA ALA A 62 -3.02 22.15 2.37
C ALA A 62 -1.67 22.27 3.13
N GLY A 63 -0.53 22.33 2.41
CA GLY A 63 0.80 22.39 3.02
C GLY A 63 1.16 21.16 3.87
N LEU A 64 0.44 20.05 3.70
CA LEU A 64 0.55 18.85 4.53
C LEU A 64 1.58 17.85 3.98
N LEU A 65 2.04 18.03 2.75
CA LEU A 65 3.00 17.13 2.08
C LEU A 65 4.27 16.90 2.91
N GLY A 66 4.79 17.94 3.56
CA GLY A 66 5.99 17.87 4.40
C GLY A 66 5.74 17.41 5.85
N LYS A 67 4.48 17.28 6.26
CA LYS A 67 4.07 16.89 7.62
C LYS A 67 3.60 15.44 7.71
N LEU A 68 3.32 14.80 6.58
CA LEU A 68 2.75 13.44 6.53
C LEU A 68 3.75 12.32 6.84
N GLY A 69 5.05 12.62 6.85
CA GLY A 69 6.07 11.66 7.25
C GLY A 69 7.49 12.22 7.16
N ILE A 70 8.42 11.37 7.54
CA ILE A 70 9.86 11.61 7.45
C ILE A 70 10.37 10.81 6.24
N ALA A 71 11.27 11.42 5.47
CA ALA A 71 12.00 10.71 4.42
C ALA A 71 13.06 9.82 5.07
N VAL A 72 12.70 8.56 5.34
CA VAL A 72 13.64 7.55 5.86
C VAL A 72 13.88 6.50 4.79
N PHE A 73 15.13 6.37 4.39
CA PHE A 73 15.58 5.26 3.55
C PHE A 73 16.18 4.18 4.46
N LEU A 74 15.42 3.11 4.69
CA LEU A 74 15.76 2.06 5.67
C LEU A 74 17.19 1.48 5.50
N PRO A 75 17.66 1.17 4.27
CA PRO A 75 19.01 0.68 4.07
C PRO A 75 20.12 1.68 4.43
N ALA A 76 19.84 2.99 4.42
CA ALA A 76 20.82 3.99 4.86
C ALA A 76 20.96 4.02 6.40
N ALA A 77 19.94 3.58 7.14
CA ALA A 77 19.98 3.58 8.60
C ALA A 77 20.58 2.29 9.18
N VAL A 78 20.20 1.12 8.63
CA VAL A 78 20.57 -0.20 9.18
C VAL A 78 21.41 -1.06 8.23
N GLY A 79 21.69 -0.57 7.02
CA GLY A 79 22.38 -1.34 5.98
C GLY A 79 21.43 -2.25 5.18
N TRP A 80 21.86 -2.64 3.98
CA TRP A 80 21.07 -3.47 3.07
C TRP A 80 20.72 -4.85 3.63
N GLY A 81 21.68 -5.52 4.26
CA GLY A 81 21.47 -6.86 4.82
C GLY A 81 20.39 -6.86 5.90
N ALA A 82 20.50 -5.96 6.88
CA ALA A 82 19.50 -5.86 7.96
C ALA A 82 18.14 -5.40 7.45
N ALA A 83 18.08 -4.48 6.48
CA ALA A 83 16.81 -4.02 5.90
C ALA A 83 16.05 -5.17 5.20
N ILE A 84 16.75 -6.01 4.44
CA ILE A 84 16.13 -7.17 3.77
C ILE A 84 15.66 -8.19 4.81
N VAL A 85 16.51 -8.53 5.79
CA VAL A 85 16.16 -9.46 6.86
C VAL A 85 14.93 -8.97 7.63
N LEU A 86 14.86 -7.68 7.96
CA LEU A 86 13.72 -7.10 8.64
C LEU A 86 12.42 -7.29 7.83
N ILE A 87 12.45 -7.01 6.52
CA ILE A 87 11.27 -7.19 5.65
C ILE A 87 10.83 -8.66 5.65
N VAL A 88 11.77 -9.59 5.50
CA VAL A 88 11.47 -11.03 5.51
C VAL A 88 10.88 -11.47 6.85
N VAL A 89 11.42 -10.98 7.98
CA VAL A 89 10.92 -11.28 9.32
C VAL A 89 9.50 -10.74 9.50
N VAL A 90 9.22 -9.51 9.06
CA VAL A 90 7.87 -8.92 9.14
C VAL A 90 6.88 -9.73 8.30
N MET A 91 7.26 -10.15 7.08
CA MET A 91 6.40 -11.00 6.24
C MET A 91 6.16 -12.38 6.87
N ALA A 92 7.20 -13.00 7.44
CA ALA A 92 7.10 -14.29 8.11
C ALA A 92 6.21 -14.21 9.36
N ALA A 93 6.34 -13.13 10.14
CA ALA A 93 5.51 -12.88 11.32
C ALA A 93 4.03 -12.70 10.92
N TRP A 94 3.77 -11.94 9.85
CA TRP A 94 2.40 -11.79 9.33
C TRP A 94 1.83 -13.13 8.85
N TRP A 95 2.62 -13.92 8.12
CA TRP A 95 2.21 -15.24 7.67
C TRP A 95 1.90 -16.18 8.85
N ALA A 96 2.76 -16.22 9.87
CA ALA A 96 2.54 -17.01 11.09
C ALA A 96 1.27 -16.55 11.84
N PHE A 97 1.04 -15.24 11.93
CA PHE A 97 -0.17 -14.70 12.53
C PHE A 97 -1.43 -15.05 11.73
N ALA A 98 -1.40 -14.91 10.40
CA ALA A 98 -2.53 -15.21 9.53
C ALA A 98 -2.88 -16.70 9.57
N THR A 99 -1.88 -17.59 9.47
CA THR A 99 -2.07 -19.05 9.57
C THR A 99 -2.57 -19.48 10.95
N TRP A 100 -2.04 -18.89 12.03
CA TRP A 100 -2.56 -19.11 13.38
C TRP A 100 -4.02 -18.65 13.51
N ASN A 101 -4.37 -17.49 12.94
CA ASN A 101 -5.73 -16.97 12.98
C ASN A 101 -6.71 -17.86 12.19
N GLU A 102 -6.30 -18.37 11.04
CA GLU A 102 -7.07 -19.34 10.26
C GLU A 102 -7.29 -20.65 11.04
N ALA A 103 -6.24 -21.18 11.69
CA ALA A 103 -6.34 -22.40 12.49
C ALA A 103 -7.20 -22.22 13.75
N ALA A 104 -7.10 -21.07 14.41
CA ALA A 104 -7.83 -20.78 15.64
C ALA A 104 -9.27 -20.28 15.41
N ARG A 105 -9.65 -19.93 14.16
CA ARG A 105 -10.95 -19.35 13.76
C ARG A 105 -11.40 -18.18 14.66
N ARG A 106 -10.45 -17.46 15.28
CA ARG A 106 -10.77 -16.42 16.29
C ARG A 106 -11.20 -15.10 15.67
N PHE A 107 -10.58 -14.69 14.55
CA PHE A 107 -10.90 -13.42 13.88
C PHE A 107 -11.39 -13.60 12.43
N SER A 108 -11.31 -14.80 11.85
CA SER A 108 -11.93 -15.09 10.56
C SER A 108 -13.42 -15.34 10.75
N ALA A 109 -14.23 -14.30 10.56
CA ALA A 109 -15.68 -14.41 10.46
C ALA A 109 -16.07 -14.93 9.07
N LEU A 110 -15.77 -16.21 8.79
CA LEU A 110 -16.37 -17.17 7.85
C LEU A 110 -15.76 -18.56 8.11
#